data_AF-A0A3B9CRG5-F1
#
_entry.id   AF-A0A3B9CRG5-F1
#
_cell.length_a   1.000
_cell.length_b   1.000
_cell.length_c   1.000
_cell.angle_alpha   90.00
_cell.angle_beta   90.00
_cell.angle_gamma   90.00
#
_symmetry.space_group_name_H-M   'P 1'
#
loop_
_entity.id
_entity.type
_entity.pdbx_description
1 polymer ?
#
loop_
_entity_poly.entity_id
_entity_poly.type
_entity_poly.pdbx_seq_one_letter_code
_entity_poly.pdbx_strand_id
1 'polypeptide(L)' 'YETWYKMTVMLQSGLDISPVITHRMNYTEFEDGFQAMLSGESGKVILKW' A
#
# COMPACT_ATOMS: atom_id res chain seq x y z
N TYR A 1 12.33 -14.43 7.11
CA TYR A 1 13.49 -13.53 7.18
C TYR A 1 14.04 -13.21 5.80
N GLU A 2 14.45 -14.21 5.02
CA GLU A 2 15.02 -13.99 3.67
C GLU A 2 14.14 -13.20 2.69
N THR A 3 12.82 -13.42 2.69
CA THR A 3 11.90 -12.71 1.78
C THR A 3 11.87 -11.21 2.03
N TRP A 4 11.89 -10.79 3.30
CA TRP A 4 11.94 -9.38 3.66
C TRP A 4 13.26 -8.73 3.26
N TYR A 5 14.38 -9.46 3.45
CA TYR A 5 15.68 -9.00 2.98
C TYR A 5 15.70 -8.81 1.46
N LYS A 6 15.17 -9.77 0.69
CA LYS A 6 15.04 -9.65 -0.77
C LYS A 6 14.19 -8.44 -1.17
N MET A 7 13.06 -8.19 -0.52
CA MET A 7 12.24 -7.01 -0.78
C MET A 7 12.98 -5.70 -0.47
N THR A 8 13.68 -5.63 0.67
CA THR A 8 14.49 -4.45 1.01
C THR A 8 15.56 -4.18 -0.04
N VAL A 9 16.26 -5.21 -0.51
CA VAL A 9 17.26 -5.09 -1.58
C VAL A 9 16.61 -4.59 -2.88
N MET A 10 15.43 -5.10 -3.25
CA MET A 10 14.71 -4.62 -4.44
C MET A 10 14.37 -3.13 -4.35
N LEU A 11 13.85 -2.68 -3.20
CA LEU A 11 13.54 -1.27 -2.96
C LEU A 11 14.80 -0.39 -3.02
N GLN A 12 15.89 -0.81 -2.38
CA GLN A 12 17.17 -0.09 -2.40
C GLN A 12 17.80 -0.06 -3.80
N SER A 13 17.55 -1.07 -4.62
CA SER A 13 18.01 -1.15 -6.01
C SER A 13 17.17 -0.32 -6.98
N GLY A 14 16.15 0.40 -6.49
CA GLY A 14 15.35 1.34 -7.29
C GLY A 14 13.98 0.81 -7.73
N LEU A 15 13.47 -0.29 -7.17
CA LEU A 15 12.09 -0.70 -7.41
C LEU A 15 11.12 0.35 -6.82
N ASP A 16 10.42 1.07 -7.68
CA ASP A 16 9.37 2.00 -7.27
C ASP A 16 8.04 1.26 -7.06
N ILE A 17 7.56 1.25 -5.81
CA ILE A 17 6.26 0.67 -5.43
C ILE A 17 5.16 1.71 -5.31
N SER A 18 5.44 2.99 -5.60
CA SER A 18 4.44 4.05 -5.55
C SER A 18 3.21 3.75 -6.42
N PRO A 19 3.32 3.17 -7.64
CA PRO A 19 2.16 2.91 -8.49
C PRO A 19 1.18 1.87 -7.92
N VAL A 20 1.61 0.97 -7.03
CA VAL A 20 0.70 -0.01 -6.44
C VAL A 20 -0.16 0.58 -5.32
N ILE A 21 0.25 1.74 -4.77
CA ILE A 21 -0.49 2.48 -3.74
C ILE A 21 -1.48 3.41 -4.43
N THR A 22 -2.74 3.01 -4.44
CA THR A 22 -3.80 3.76 -5.14
C THR A 22 -4.49 4.77 -4.23
N HIS A 23 -4.54 4.52 -2.92
CA HIS A 23 -5.24 5.37 -1.97
C HIS A 23 -4.40 5.65 -0.73
N ARG A 24 -4.44 6.90 -0.27
CA ARG A 24 -3.84 7.37 0.99
C ARG A 24 -4.87 8.25 1.69
N MET A 25 -5.25 7.87 2.90
CA MET A 25 -6.34 8.48 3.66
C MET A 25 -5.98 8.54 5.14
N ASN A 26 -6.69 9.35 5.92
CA ASN A 26 -6.50 9.42 7.36
C ASN A 26 -7.03 8.12 8.01
N TYR A 27 -6.43 7.69 9.12
CA TYR A 27 -6.87 6.51 9.86
C TYR A 27 -8.33 6.60 10.34
N THR A 28 -8.85 7.80 10.52
CA THR A 28 -10.27 8.03 10.86
C THR A 28 -11.23 7.68 9.72
N GLU A 29 -10.75 7.63 8.47
CA GLU A 29 -11.49 7.30 7.25
C GLU A 29 -11.41 5.80 6.93
N PHE A 30 -11.17 4.95 7.94
CA PHE A 30 -10.94 3.51 7.74
C PHE A 30 -12.10 2.84 6.99
N GLU A 31 -13.35 3.22 7.29
CA GLU A 31 -14.55 2.65 6.65
C GLU A 31 -14.52 2.84 5.14
N ASP A 32 -14.26 4.07 4.68
CA ASP A 32 -14.12 4.40 3.25
C ASP A 32 -12.95 3.65 2.62
N GLY A 33 -11.87 3.45 3.37
CA GLY A 33 -10.74 2.61 2.95
C GLY A 33 -11.12 1.17 2.69
N PHE A 34 -11.94 0.57 3.56
CA PHE A 34 -12.44 -0.78 3.36
C PHE A 34 -13.44 -0.86 2.19
N GLN A 35 -14.30 0.13 2.03
CA GLN A 35 -15.21 0.20 0.89
C GLN A 35 -14.44 0.28 -0.44
N ALA A 36 -13.39 1.10 -0.51
CA ALA A 36 -12.52 1.19 -1.69
C ALA A 36 -11.86 -0.16 -2.00
N MET A 37 -11.42 -0.91 -0.98
CA MET A 37 -10.88 -2.26 -1.15
C MET A 37 -11.92 -3.26 -1.68
N LEU A 38 -13.16 -3.20 -1.20
CA LEU A 38 -14.24 -4.09 -1.62
C LEU A 38 -14.75 -3.78 -3.04
N SER A 39 -14.65 -2.53 -3.48
CA SER A 39 -15.10 -2.11 -4.81
C SER A 39 -14.36 -2.79 -5.97
N GLY A 40 -13.16 -3.31 -5.73
CA GLY A 40 -12.27 -3.84 -6.76
C GLY A 40 -11.45 -2.77 -7.50
N GLU A 41 -11.73 -1.49 -7.28
CA GLU A 41 -11.06 -0.33 -7.92
C GLU A 41 -9.84 0.16 -7.13
N SER A 42 -9.22 -0.70 -6.31
CA SER A 42 -8.04 -0.34 -5.51
C SER A 42 -6.94 -1.39 -5.57
N GLY A 43 -5.68 -0.94 -5.75
CA GLY A 43 -4.49 -1.78 -5.61
C GLY A 43 -4.04 -1.96 -4.15
N LYS A 44 -3.67 -0.86 -3.48
CA LYS A 44 -3.33 -0.83 -2.06
C LYS A 44 -3.81 0.49 -1.43
N VAL A 45 -4.51 0.37 -0.31
CA VAL A 45 -4.93 1.48 0.54
C VAL A 45 -3.97 1.60 1.74
N ILE A 46 -3.54 2.83 2.06
CA ILE A 46 -2.74 3.15 3.24
C ILE A 46 -3.50 4.15 4.11
N LEU A 47 -3.76 3.76 5.36
CA LEU A 47 -4.28 4.64 6.42
C LEU A 47 -3.10 5.30 7.15
N LYS A 48 -3.08 6.63 7.16
CA LYS A 48 -2.09 7.44 7.87
C LYS A 48 -2.62 7.83 9.25
N TRP A 49 -1.81 7.61 10.28
CA TRP A 49 -2.05 8.08 11.63
C TRP A 49 -1.76 9.57 11.78
#